data_AF-A0A938SN99-F1
#
_entry.id   AF-A0A938SN99-F1
#
_cell.length_a   1.000
_cell.length_b   1.000
_cell.length_c   1.000
_cell.angle_alpha   90.00
_cell.angle_beta   90.00
_cell.angle_gamma   90.00
#
_symmetry.space_group_name_H-M   'P 1'
#
loop_
_entity.id
_entity.type
_entity.pdbx_description
1 polymer ?
#
loop_
_entity_poly.entity_id
_entity_poly.type
_entity_poly.pdbx_seq_one_letter_code
_entity_poly.pdbx_strand_id
1 'polypeptide(L)'
;MKYKLVPIESFTNQPEVIELCKMLNAGKMSQAAAQAAAWHFTDGMTWDQLAAKIGIKHWNGMTEPYFTPHEVQLGMQIAAEAVRRAKDNPLYREKSDSLSQH
;
A
#
# COMPACT_ATOMS: atom_id res chain seq x y z
N MET A 1 3.19 -19.10 -21.73
CA MET A 1 2.26 -18.18 -21.05
C MET A 1 2.63 -16.75 -21.45
N LYS A 2 1.73 -15.98 -22.06
CA LYS A 2 2.02 -14.62 -22.54
C LYS A 2 2.04 -13.66 -21.34
N TYR A 3 3.23 -13.13 -21.02
CA TYR A 3 3.38 -12.05 -20.06
C TYR A 3 2.68 -10.80 -20.63
N LYS A 4 1.61 -10.35 -19.96
CA LYS A 4 0.86 -9.16 -20.33
C LYS A 4 1.24 -8.08 -19.33
N LEU A 5 1.99 -7.08 -19.78
CA LEU A 5 2.23 -5.87 -18.98
C LEU A 5 0.89 -5.15 -18.87
N VAL A 6 0.20 -5.33 -17.73
CA VAL A 6 -1.05 -4.63 -17.47
C VAL A 6 -0.68 -3.27 -16.86
N PRO A 7 -1.16 -2.15 -17.41
CA PRO A 7 -0.99 -0.85 -16.78
C PRO A 7 -1.58 -0.90 -15.38
N ILE A 8 -0.81 -0.47 -14.40
CA ILE A 8 -1.23 -0.43 -13.00
C ILE A 8 -2.45 0.48 -12.77
N GLU A 9 -2.68 1.42 -13.70
CA GLU A 9 -3.87 2.27 -13.81
C GLU A 9 -5.17 1.48 -14.06
N SER A 10 -5.09 0.21 -14.49
CA SER A 10 -6.28 -0.65 -14.64
C SER A 10 -6.71 -1.34 -13.34
N PHE A 11 -5.86 -1.32 -12.30
CA PHE A 11 -6.10 -2.01 -11.04
C PHE A 11 -6.56 -1.07 -9.92
N THR A 12 -6.23 0.23 -10.03
CA THR A 12 -6.66 1.27 -9.09
C THR A 12 -6.44 2.66 -9.68
N ASN A 13 -7.37 3.60 -9.41
CA ASN A 13 -7.20 5.02 -9.74
C ASN A 13 -6.45 5.80 -8.64
N GLN A 14 -5.96 5.12 -7.59
CA GLN A 14 -5.28 5.73 -6.45
C GLN A 14 -3.77 5.87 -6.73
N PRO A 15 -3.24 7.09 -6.97
CA PRO A 15 -1.84 7.32 -7.30
C PRO A 15 -0.85 6.77 -6.25
N GLU A 16 -1.21 6.84 -4.98
CA GLU A 16 -0.43 6.33 -3.85
C GLU A 16 -0.26 4.81 -3.89
N VAL A 17 -1.27 4.05 -4.30
CA VAL A 17 -1.16 2.59 -4.46
C VAL A 17 -0.25 2.25 -5.63
N ILE A 18 -0.29 3.04 -6.71
CA ILE A 18 0.58 2.87 -7.86
C ILE A 18 2.05 3.09 -7.47
N GLU A 19 2.35 4.18 -6.76
CA GLU A 19 3.71 4.46 -6.30
C GLU A 19 4.19 3.43 -5.27
N LEU A 20 3.32 2.96 -4.37
CA LEU A 20 3.61 1.85 -3.46
C LEU A 20 4.07 0.59 -4.22
N CYS A 21 3.34 0.18 -5.24
CA CYS A 21 3.71 -0.99 -6.06
C CYS A 21 5.02 -0.80 -6.81
N LYS A 22 5.31 0.41 -7.31
CA LYS A 22 6.61 0.72 -7.93
C LYS A 22 7.75 0.60 -6.92
N MET A 23 7.54 1.08 -5.69
CA MET A 23 8.53 0.96 -4.62
C MET A 23 8.79 -0.50 -4.26
N LEU A 24 7.75 -1.35 -4.20
CA LEU A 24 7.87 -2.78 -3.87
C LEU A 24 8.76 -3.55 -4.86
N ASN A 25 8.68 -3.23 -6.15
CA ASN A 25 9.48 -3.87 -7.20
C ASN A 25 10.99 -3.63 -7.04
N ALA A 26 11.42 -2.67 -6.21
CA ALA A 26 12.83 -2.38 -5.99
C ALA A 26 13.57 -3.40 -5.11
N GLY A 27 12.89 -4.45 -4.60
CA GLY A 27 13.51 -5.61 -3.94
C GLY A 27 14.20 -5.34 -2.59
N LYS A 28 14.00 -4.15 -2.01
CA LYS A 28 14.68 -3.68 -0.78
C LYS A 28 13.76 -3.48 0.43
N MET A 29 12.51 -3.93 0.37
CA MET A 29 11.53 -3.68 1.45
C MET A 29 10.90 -4.95 2.01
N SER A 30 10.50 -4.89 3.28
CA SER A 30 9.66 -5.94 3.89
C SER A 30 8.31 -5.99 3.19
N GLN A 31 7.96 -7.17 2.67
CA GLN A 31 6.67 -7.42 2.04
C GLN A 31 5.51 -7.19 3.01
N ALA A 32 5.68 -7.53 4.29
CA ALA A 32 4.67 -7.32 5.32
C ALA A 32 4.38 -5.83 5.55
N ALA A 33 5.42 -4.99 5.60
CA ALA A 33 5.26 -3.54 5.71
C ALA A 33 4.57 -2.93 4.49
N ALA A 34 4.90 -3.41 3.29
CA ALA A 34 4.23 -2.99 2.06
C ALA A 34 2.76 -3.40 2.03
N GLN A 35 2.44 -4.60 2.54
CA GLN A 35 1.07 -5.09 2.65
C GLN A 35 0.25 -4.28 3.67
N ALA A 36 0.84 -3.90 4.80
CA ALA A 36 0.20 -3.00 5.76
C ALA A 36 -0.14 -1.64 5.12
N ALA A 37 0.79 -1.06 4.36
CA ALA A 37 0.56 0.17 3.60
C ALA A 37 -0.53 -0.01 2.53
N ALA A 38 -0.55 -1.15 1.84
CA ALA A 38 -1.57 -1.44 0.84
C ALA A 38 -2.96 -1.47 1.47
N TRP A 39 -3.16 -2.23 2.56
CA TRP A 39 -4.44 -2.33 3.26
C TRP A 39 -4.91 -1.01 3.87
N HIS A 40 -3.98 -0.13 4.26
CA HIS A 40 -4.32 1.22 4.67
C HIS A 40 -5.00 2.01 3.53
N PHE A 41 -4.46 1.92 2.31
CA PHE A 41 -4.99 2.63 1.14
C PHE A 41 -6.21 1.95 0.49
N THR A 42 -6.23 0.62 0.44
CA THR A 42 -7.28 -0.11 -0.30
C THR A 42 -8.51 -0.39 0.56
N ASP A 43 -8.31 -0.76 1.82
CA ASP A 43 -9.38 -1.20 2.72
C ASP A 43 -9.71 -0.15 3.78
N GLY A 44 -9.03 1.00 3.77
CA GLY A 44 -9.22 2.10 4.72
C GLY A 44 -8.86 1.72 6.16
N MET A 45 -8.06 0.67 6.36
CA MET A 45 -7.68 0.22 7.70
C MET A 45 -6.83 1.27 8.40
N THR A 46 -7.20 1.63 9.62
CA THR A 46 -6.35 2.49 10.47
C THR A 46 -5.09 1.74 10.91
N TRP A 47 -4.03 2.47 11.22
CA TRP A 47 -2.78 1.88 11.72
C TRP A 47 -2.98 1.08 13.02
N ASP A 48 -3.89 1.53 13.88
CA ASP A 48 -4.25 0.81 15.11
C ASP A 48 -4.94 -0.53 14.80
N GLN A 49 -5.85 -0.56 13.80
CA GLN A 49 -6.48 -1.81 13.35
C GLN A 49 -5.48 -2.77 12.72
N LEU A 50 -4.47 -2.26 12.02
CA LEU A 50 -3.39 -3.07 11.47
C LEU A 50 -2.50 -3.63 12.58
N ALA A 51 -2.15 -2.82 13.58
CA ALA A 51 -1.36 -3.25 14.74
C ALA A 51 -2.08 -4.28 15.62
N ALA A 52 -3.41 -4.17 15.73
CA ALA A 52 -4.23 -5.12 16.48
C ALA A 52 -4.65 -6.36 15.67
N LYS A 53 -4.30 -6.44 14.38
CA LYS A 53 -4.77 -7.52 13.51
C LYS A 53 -4.15 -8.84 13.93
N ILE A 54 -4.99 -9.83 14.23
CA ILE A 54 -4.55 -11.19 14.54
C ILE A 54 -4.33 -11.95 13.23
N GLY A 55 -3.17 -12.57 13.08
CA GLY A 55 -2.81 -13.39 11.92
C GLY A 55 -3.13 -14.86 12.16
N ILE A 56 -2.52 -15.44 13.20
CA ILE A 56 -2.72 -16.85 13.55
C ILE A 56 -3.36 -16.93 14.94
N LYS A 57 -4.42 -17.74 15.04
CA LYS A 57 -5.00 -18.13 16.32
C LYS A 57 -4.70 -19.60 16.56
N HIS A 58 -3.90 -19.85 17.59
CA HIS A 58 -3.52 -21.21 17.99
C HIS A 58 -4.63 -21.87 18.80
N TRP A 59 -4.67 -23.20 18.77
CA TRP A 59 -5.64 -23.99 19.52
C TRP A 59 -5.52 -23.81 21.05
N ASN A 60 -4.34 -23.43 21.54
CA ASN A 60 -4.04 -23.18 22.95
C ASN A 60 -4.45 -21.77 23.43
N GLY A 61 -5.12 -20.98 22.58
CA GLY A 61 -5.56 -19.62 22.90
C GLY A 61 -4.53 -18.52 22.65
N MET A 62 -3.29 -18.87 22.28
CA MET A 62 -2.28 -17.88 21.86
C MET A 62 -2.64 -17.29 20.49
N THR A 63 -2.29 -16.01 20.30
CA THR A 63 -2.45 -15.31 19.04
C THR A 63 -1.13 -14.75 18.58
N GLU A 64 -0.84 -14.86 17.29
CA GLU A 64 0.25 -14.15 16.65
C GLU A 64 -0.31 -12.96 15.86
N PRO A 65 0.29 -11.77 16.00
CA PRO A 65 -0.14 -10.61 15.24
C PRO A 65 0.15 -10.82 13.74
N TYR A 66 -0.71 -10.29 12.88
CA TYR A 66 -0.52 -10.31 11.44
C TYR A 66 0.69 -9.45 11.04
N PHE A 67 0.90 -8.34 11.74
CA PHE A 67 2.05 -7.45 11.58
C PHE A 67 2.71 -7.20 12.93
N THR A 68 4.04 -7.24 12.97
CA THR A 68 4.80 -6.74 14.11
C THR A 68 4.68 -5.21 14.22
N PRO A 69 4.86 -4.61 15.41
CA PRO A 69 4.85 -3.16 15.56
C PRO A 69 5.84 -2.44 14.63
N HIS A 70 7.01 -3.05 14.40
CA HIS A 70 8.03 -2.52 13.49
C HIS A 70 7.56 -2.53 12.02
N GLU A 71 6.85 -3.58 11.59
CA GLU A 71 6.29 -3.65 10.23
C GLU A 71 5.17 -2.63 10.01
N VAL A 72 4.34 -2.39 11.03
CA VAL A 72 3.32 -1.32 10.98
C VAL A 72 4.00 0.05 10.84
N GLN A 73 5.02 0.32 11.66
CA GLN A 73 5.76 1.59 11.59
C GLN A 73 6.45 1.78 10.23
N LEU A 74 7.08 0.74 9.69
CA LEU A 74 7.67 0.78 8.36
C LEU A 74 6.60 0.96 7.28
N GLY A 75 5.43 0.33 7.42
CA GLY A 75 4.28 0.52 6.55
C GLY A 75 3.80 1.98 6.54
N MET A 76 3.76 2.64 7.70
CA MET A 76 3.44 4.08 7.80
C MET A 76 4.44 4.94 7.01
N GLN A 77 5.73 4.66 7.11
CA GLN A 77 6.78 5.38 6.38
C GLN A 77 6.65 5.17 4.87
N ILE A 78 6.42 3.92 4.45
CA ILE A 78 6.22 3.57 3.04
C ILE A 78 4.98 4.29 2.49
N ALA A 79 3.87 4.28 3.23
CA ALA A 79 2.63 4.96 2.84
C ALA A 79 2.85 6.48 2.69
N ALA A 80 3.54 7.12 3.64
CA ALA A 80 3.86 8.54 3.57
C ALA A 80 4.71 8.88 2.33
N GLU A 81 5.72 8.05 2.03
CA GLU A 81 6.57 8.23 0.86
C GLU A 81 5.79 8.00 -0.45
N ALA A 82 4.90 7.02 -0.50
CA ALA A 82 4.04 6.78 -1.65
C ALA A 82 3.11 7.96 -1.94
N VAL A 83 2.50 8.54 -0.90
CA VAL A 83 1.69 9.77 -1.00
C VAL A 83 2.53 10.95 -1.48
N ARG A 84 3.76 11.10 -0.97
CA ARG A 84 4.66 12.18 -1.41
C ARG A 84 4.99 12.04 -2.89
N ARG A 85 5.39 10.85 -3.34
CA ARG A 85 5.69 10.57 -4.76
C ARG A 85 4.48 10.79 -5.66
N ALA A 86 3.30 10.38 -5.21
CA ALA A 86 2.05 10.62 -5.92
C ALA A 86 1.79 12.12 -6.14
N LYS A 87 1.99 12.95 -5.11
CA LYS A 87 1.84 14.41 -5.21
C LYS A 87 2.89 15.06 -6.11
N ASP A 88 4.12 14.57 -6.06
CA ASP A 88 5.24 15.12 -6.82
C ASP A 88 5.23 14.69 -8.30
N ASN A 89 4.44 13.68 -8.67
CA ASN A 89 4.39 13.15 -10.03
C ASN A 89 3.42 13.95 -10.91
N PRO A 90 3.92 14.72 -11.91
CA PRO A 90 3.09 15.58 -12.76
C PRO A 90 2.01 14.83 -13.54
N LEU A 91 2.25 13.55 -13.87
CA LEU A 91 1.31 12.72 -14.63
C LEU A 91 -0.03 12.55 -13.92
N TYR A 92 -0.04 12.49 -12.59
CA TYR A 92 -1.28 12.38 -11.82
C TYR A 92 -1.98 13.72 -11.67
N ARG A 93 -1.22 14.83 -11.65
CA ARG A 93 -1.74 16.20 -11.53
C ARG A 93 -2.50 16.65 -12.78
N GLU A 94 -1.92 16.42 -13.96
CA GLU A 94 -2.57 16.80 -15.22
C GLU A 94 -3.85 16.00 -15.49
N LYS A 95 -3.88 14.73 -15.07
CA LYS A 95 -5.04 13.85 -15.22
C LYS A 95 -6.22 14.27 -14.34
N SER A 96 -5.98 14.72 -13.11
CA SER A 96 -7.05 15.26 -12.24
C SER A 96 -7.63 16.57 -12.76
N ASP A 97 -6.78 17.44 -13.30
CA ASP A 97 -7.21 18.74 -13.85
C ASP A 97 -8.04 18.56 -15.14
N SER A 98 -7.68 17.58 -15.97
CA SER A 98 -8.41 17.26 -17.20
C SER A 98 -9.78 16.61 -16.95
N LEU A 99 -9.93 15.81 -15.89
CA LEU A 99 -11.20 15.16 -15.53
C LEU A 99 -12.22 16.11 -14.90
N SER A 100 -11.80 17.27 -14.39
CA SER A 100 -12.70 18.29 -13.82
C SER A 100 -13.29 19.25 -14.85
N GLN A 101 -12.90 19.12 -16.14
CA GLN A 101 -13.27 20.03 -17.23
C GLN A 101 -14.39 19.46 -18.14
N HIS A 102 -15.09 18.39 -17.76
CA HIS A 102 -16.22 17.79 -18.50
C HIS A 102 -17.39 17.51 -17.56
#